data_AF-A0A3N5UVL9-F1
#
_entry.id   AF-A0A3N5UVL9-F1
#
_cell.length_a   1.000
_cell.length_b   1.000
_cell.length_c   1.000
_cell.angle_alpha   90.00
_cell.angle_beta   90.00
_cell.angle_gamma   90.00
#
_symmetry.space_group_name_H-M   'P 1'
#
loop_
_entity.id
_entity.type
_entity.pdbx_description
1 polymer ?
#
loop_
_entity_poly.entity_id
_entity_poly.type
_entity_poly.pdbx_seq_one_letter_code
_entity_poly.pdbx_strand_id
1 'polypeptide(L)'
;MITKFDGSYAGHIDIENVGYGGTAVNDRRFSNEQLATVFDKSRDIAKLLERVGYDTFWAAEHHFQPEGYECIPNLLMWAVDLAHATQRLKFGCGFNITPMWHPLRLAEDF
;
A
#
# COMPACT_ATOMS: atom_id res chain seq x y z
N MET A 1 11.79 23.27 -13.77
CA MET A 1 10.42 23.38 -13.24
C MET A 1 9.94 21.96 -12.92
N ILE A 2 9.44 21.71 -11.71
CA ILE A 2 8.94 20.39 -11.30
C ILE A 2 7.53 20.22 -11.85
N THR A 3 7.25 19.10 -12.53
CA THR A 3 5.99 18.85 -13.23
C THR A 3 5.33 17.53 -12.84
N LYS A 4 5.95 16.75 -11.96
CA LYS A 4 5.48 15.43 -11.53
C LYS A 4 5.42 15.34 -10.02
N PHE A 5 4.28 14.88 -9.52
CA PHE A 5 4.03 14.72 -8.09
C PHE A 5 3.51 13.32 -7.81
N ASP A 6 4.21 12.61 -6.94
CA ASP A 6 3.91 11.23 -6.58
C ASP A 6 3.49 11.13 -5.11
N GLY A 7 2.61 10.19 -4.80
CA GLY A 7 2.17 9.85 -3.46
C GLY A 7 2.75 8.52 -3.02
N SER A 8 3.04 8.35 -1.73
CA SER A 8 3.52 7.10 -1.17
C SER A 8 2.73 6.72 0.08
N TYR A 9 2.39 5.44 0.18
CA TYR A 9 1.69 4.84 1.30
C TYR A 9 2.13 3.38 1.46
N ALA A 10 2.76 3.07 2.58
CA ALA A 10 3.33 1.74 2.83
C ALA A 10 2.29 0.66 3.21
N GLY A 11 1.00 1.01 3.32
CA GLY A 11 -0.05 0.04 3.62
C GLY A 11 -0.49 -0.05 5.09
N HIS A 12 -0.49 1.05 5.83
CA HIS A 12 -0.92 1.03 7.23
C HIS A 12 -2.44 1.18 7.41
N ILE A 13 -3.05 0.38 8.27
CA ILE A 13 -4.46 0.60 8.66
C ILE A 13 -4.61 1.89 9.48
N ASP A 14 -5.84 2.27 9.78
CA ASP A 14 -6.06 3.31 10.78
C ASP A 14 -5.80 2.75 12.18
N ILE A 15 -4.88 3.41 12.89
CA ILE A 15 -4.33 2.93 14.16
C ILE A 15 -4.56 4.00 15.22
N GLU A 16 -5.14 3.61 16.35
CA GLU A 16 -5.34 4.47 17.52
C GLU A 16 -4.20 4.35 18.54
N ASN A 17 -4.19 5.24 19.54
CA ASN A 17 -3.19 5.28 20.61
C ASN A 17 -1.74 5.29 20.11
N VAL A 18 -1.45 6.10 19.09
CA VAL A 18 -0.12 6.22 18.47
C VAL A 18 0.76 7.28 19.16
N GLY A 19 2.06 7.28 18.86
CA GLY A 19 3.02 8.25 19.39
C GLY A 19 3.82 7.73 20.59
N TYR A 20 4.66 8.60 21.19
CA TYR A 20 5.64 8.21 22.21
C TYR A 20 5.03 7.56 23.47
N GLY A 21 3.85 8.01 23.90
CA GLY A 21 3.11 7.43 25.03
C GLY A 21 2.07 6.37 24.63
N GLY A 22 2.03 5.99 23.35
CA GLY A 22 1.06 5.06 22.81
C GLY A 22 1.39 3.59 23.08
N THR A 23 0.52 2.69 22.61
CA THR A 23 0.81 1.25 22.63
C THR A 23 2.06 0.96 21.80
N ALA A 24 3.04 0.27 22.40
CA ALA A 24 4.27 -0.11 21.72
C ALA A 24 3.96 -0.97 20.49
N VAL A 25 4.76 -0.82 19.42
CA VAL A 25 4.55 -1.49 18.13
C VAL A 25 4.33 -2.99 18.30
N ASN A 26 5.23 -3.68 19.01
CA ASN A 26 5.22 -5.12 19.17
C ASN A 26 4.06 -5.65 20.03
N ASP A 27 3.39 -4.78 20.79
CA ASP A 27 2.24 -5.13 21.61
C ASP A 27 0.91 -4.97 20.86
N ARG A 28 0.96 -4.47 19.61
CA ARG A 28 -0.23 -4.32 18.76
C ARG A 28 -0.54 -5.63 18.06
N ARG A 29 -1.82 -6.01 18.09
CA ARG A 29 -2.36 -7.14 17.33
C ARG A 29 -3.75 -6.75 16.84
N PHE A 30 -3.97 -6.91 15.55
CA PHE A 30 -5.25 -6.65 14.90
C PHE A 30 -5.82 -7.93 14.29
N SER A 31 -7.15 -8.01 14.17
CA SER A 31 -7.80 -9.11 13.46
C SER A 31 -7.53 -9.02 11.96
N ASN A 32 -7.68 -10.12 11.24
CA ASN A 32 -7.57 -10.11 9.76
C ASN A 32 -8.57 -9.15 9.11
N GLU A 33 -9.76 -9.01 9.68
CA GLU A 33 -10.78 -8.07 9.21
C GLU A 33 -10.29 -6.62 9.33
N GLN A 34 -9.68 -6.27 10.47
CA GLN A 34 -9.07 -4.95 10.66
C GLN A 34 -7.90 -4.74 9.69
N LEU A 35 -7.00 -5.72 9.54
CA LEU A 35 -5.86 -5.62 8.62
C LEU A 35 -6.31 -5.45 7.16
N ALA A 36 -7.40 -6.09 6.76
CA ALA A 36 -7.95 -5.99 5.41
C ALA A 36 -8.51 -4.59 5.07
N THR A 37 -8.79 -3.74 6.06
CA THR A 37 -9.23 -2.34 5.82
C THR A 37 -8.20 -1.51 5.04
N VAL A 38 -6.95 -1.98 4.96
CA VAL A 38 -5.89 -1.40 4.12
C VAL A 38 -6.32 -1.24 2.65
N PHE A 39 -7.17 -2.14 2.13
CA PHE A 39 -7.61 -2.10 0.72
C PHE A 39 -8.60 -0.97 0.47
N ASP A 40 -9.61 -0.80 1.32
CA ASP A 40 -10.56 0.32 1.22
C ASP A 40 -9.83 1.66 1.35
N LYS A 41 -8.93 1.75 2.34
CA LYS A 41 -8.11 2.94 2.54
C LYS A 41 -7.21 3.23 1.33
N SER A 42 -6.60 2.20 0.74
CA SER A 42 -5.80 2.35 -0.50
C SER A 42 -6.64 2.91 -1.65
N ARG A 43 -7.87 2.41 -1.84
CA ARG A 43 -8.79 2.91 -2.87
C ARG A 43 -9.16 4.38 -2.65
N ASP A 44 -9.41 4.77 -1.41
CA ASP A 44 -9.75 6.16 -1.07
C ASP A 44 -8.57 7.10 -1.31
N ILE A 45 -7.34 6.68 -0.95
CA ILE A 45 -6.12 7.45 -1.24
C ILE A 45 -5.92 7.54 -2.76
N ALA A 46 -6.04 6.44 -3.51
CA ALA A 46 -5.86 6.44 -4.96
C ALA A 46 -6.82 7.42 -5.67
N LYS A 47 -8.11 7.37 -5.32
CA LYS A 47 -9.13 8.30 -5.84
C LYS A 47 -8.82 9.75 -5.48
N LEU A 48 -8.31 10.01 -4.27
CA LEU A 48 -7.90 11.34 -3.86
C LEU A 48 -6.70 11.84 -4.69
N LEU A 49 -5.64 11.04 -4.79
CA LEU A 49 -4.43 11.36 -5.55
C LEU A 49 -4.74 11.68 -7.01
N GLU A 50 -5.56 10.85 -7.66
CA GLU A 50 -6.00 11.10 -9.04
C GLU A 50 -6.77 12.43 -9.17
N ARG A 51 -7.72 12.66 -8.26
CA ARG A 51 -8.56 13.87 -8.26
C ARG A 51 -7.73 15.14 -8.10
N VAL A 52 -6.68 15.11 -7.29
CA VAL A 52 -5.81 16.29 -7.03
C VAL A 52 -4.61 16.36 -7.98
N GLY A 53 -4.52 15.46 -8.96
CA GLY A 53 -3.60 15.58 -10.09
C GLY A 53 -2.22 14.98 -9.88
N TYR A 54 -2.07 14.00 -8.97
CA TYR A 54 -0.83 13.24 -8.82
C TYR A 54 -0.64 12.24 -9.97
N ASP A 55 0.62 11.88 -10.22
CA ASP A 55 1.01 11.04 -11.35
C ASP A 55 1.14 9.56 -10.97
N THR A 56 1.77 9.26 -9.82
CA THR A 56 2.05 7.89 -9.39
C THR A 56 1.71 7.69 -7.92
N PHE A 57 1.16 6.52 -7.61
CA PHE A 57 0.94 6.05 -6.25
C PHE A 57 1.85 4.86 -5.94
N TRP A 58 2.74 5.04 -4.97
CA TRP A 58 3.73 4.06 -4.54
C TRP A 58 3.31 3.36 -3.26
N ALA A 59 3.57 2.06 -3.19
CA ALA A 59 3.40 1.24 -1.98
C ALA A 59 4.56 0.25 -1.81
N ALA A 60 4.61 -0.40 -0.64
CA ALA A 60 5.66 -1.36 -0.26
C ALA A 60 5.09 -2.76 -0.03
N GLU A 61 5.81 -3.80 -0.46
CA GLU A 61 5.47 -5.20 -0.19
C GLU A 61 5.94 -5.59 1.20
N HIS A 62 5.01 -5.98 2.09
CA HIS A 62 5.34 -6.43 3.44
C HIS A 62 4.53 -7.66 3.84
N HIS A 63 5.15 -8.51 4.66
CA HIS A 63 4.60 -9.80 5.06
C HIS A 63 4.60 -9.92 6.58
N PHE A 64 3.57 -10.58 7.10
CA PHE A 64 3.49 -10.98 8.51
C PHE A 64 3.57 -9.82 9.52
N GLN A 65 2.92 -8.68 9.23
CA GLN A 65 2.81 -7.55 10.16
C GLN A 65 1.45 -7.49 10.86
N PRO A 66 1.24 -8.25 11.95
CA PRO A 66 0.01 -8.17 12.74
C PRO A 66 -0.15 -6.82 13.47
N GLU A 67 0.89 -5.99 13.51
CA GLU A 67 0.91 -4.67 14.14
C GLU A 67 0.21 -3.58 13.30
N GLY A 68 -0.17 -3.86 12.05
CA GLY A 68 -1.01 -2.98 11.22
C GLY A 68 -0.29 -1.90 10.40
N TYR A 69 1.04 -1.88 10.35
CA TYR A 69 1.81 -0.80 9.72
C TYR A 69 2.00 -0.96 8.20
N GLU A 70 2.18 -2.18 7.70
CA GLU A 70 2.45 -2.44 6.28
C GLU A 70 1.75 -3.76 5.90
N CYS A 71 0.45 -3.65 5.59
CA CYS A 71 -0.46 -4.78 5.45
C CYS A 71 -0.68 -5.23 3.99
N ILE A 72 0.16 -4.80 3.05
CA ILE A 72 0.02 -5.11 1.62
C ILE A 72 1.10 -6.14 1.22
N PRO A 73 0.75 -7.42 1.03
CA PRO A 73 1.72 -8.47 0.74
C PRO A 73 2.00 -8.69 -0.75
N ASN A 74 1.23 -8.05 -1.64
CA ASN A 74 1.39 -8.21 -3.08
C ASN A 74 0.97 -6.93 -3.81
N LEU A 75 1.95 -6.16 -4.26
CA LEU A 75 1.72 -4.88 -4.92
C LEU A 75 1.09 -5.00 -6.31
N LEU A 76 1.26 -6.13 -7.01
CA LEU A 76 0.67 -6.34 -8.33
C LEU A 76 -0.84 -6.54 -8.22
N MET A 77 -1.28 -7.37 -7.28
CA MET A 77 -2.71 -7.56 -7.00
C MET A 77 -3.36 -6.29 -6.44
N TRP A 78 -2.63 -5.56 -5.60
CA TRP A 78 -3.06 -4.24 -5.13
C TRP A 78 -3.20 -3.24 -6.28
N ALA A 79 -2.22 -3.16 -7.19
CA ALA A 79 -2.28 -2.29 -8.37
C ALA A 79 -3.45 -2.65 -9.29
N VAL A 80 -3.74 -3.94 -9.49
CA VAL A 80 -4.91 -4.41 -10.27
C VAL A 80 -6.22 -3.94 -9.64
N ASP A 81 -6.37 -4.03 -8.32
CA ASP A 81 -7.56 -3.51 -7.62
C ASP A 81 -7.72 -2.00 -7.82
N LEU A 82 -6.64 -1.23 -7.65
CA LEU A 82 -6.67 0.22 -7.80
C LEU A 82 -6.86 0.69 -9.25
N ALA A 83 -6.34 -0.06 -10.23
CA ALA A 83 -6.52 0.24 -11.65
C ALA A 83 -7.99 0.20 -12.08
N HIS A 84 -8.84 -0.58 -11.41
CA HIS A 84 -10.28 -0.55 -11.64
C HIS A 84 -10.98 0.69 -11.05
N ALA A 85 -10.33 1.38 -10.09
CA ALA A 85 -10.88 2.50 -9.35
C ALA A 85 -10.39 3.88 -9.85
N THR A 86 -9.40 3.93 -10.75
CA THR A 86 -8.78 5.15 -11.29
C THR A 86 -8.54 5.04 -12.80
N GLN A 87 -8.38 6.16 -13.52
CA GLN A 87 -8.26 6.14 -14.99
C GLN A 87 -6.87 6.56 -15.53
N ARG A 88 -6.10 7.33 -14.77
CA ARG A 88 -4.86 7.98 -15.19
C ARG A 88 -3.72 7.77 -14.20
N LEU A 89 -4.04 7.58 -12.91
CA LEU A 89 -3.05 7.34 -11.88
C LEU A 89 -2.21 6.10 -12.20
N LYS A 90 -0.88 6.22 -12.07
CA LYS A 90 0.05 5.10 -12.23
C LYS A 90 0.34 4.46 -10.87
N PHE A 91 0.76 3.21 -10.88
CA PHE A 91 1.12 2.48 -9.66
C PHE A 91 2.59 2.10 -9.69
N GLY A 92 3.27 2.33 -8.57
CA GLY A 92 4.69 2.06 -8.41
C GLY A 92 4.93 1.06 -7.29
N CYS A 93 5.89 0.17 -7.50
CA CYS A 93 6.32 -0.82 -6.50
C CYS A 93 7.62 -0.35 -5.83
N GLY A 94 7.54 0.06 -4.57
CA GLY A 94 8.67 0.49 -3.74
C GLY A 94 8.68 -0.26 -2.41
N PHE A 95 8.84 -1.59 -2.41
CA PHE A 95 9.45 -2.44 -3.44
C PHE A 95 8.75 -3.80 -3.55
N ASN A 96 8.90 -4.49 -4.69
CA ASN A 96 8.66 -5.94 -4.74
C ASN A 96 9.90 -6.66 -4.22
N ILE A 97 9.73 -7.66 -3.35
CA ILE A 97 10.85 -8.38 -2.73
C ILE A 97 11.38 -9.43 -3.70
N THR A 98 12.10 -9.02 -4.75
CA THR A 98 12.43 -9.89 -5.91
C THR A 98 13.03 -11.27 -5.57
N PRO A 99 13.83 -11.48 -4.50
CA PRO A 99 14.30 -12.82 -4.11
C PRO A 99 13.19 -13.77 -3.63
N MET A 100 12.03 -13.24 -3.23
CA MET A 100 10.87 -14.00 -2.77
C MET A 100 9.86 -14.29 -3.91
N TRP A 101 10.15 -13.82 -5.12
CA TRP A 101 9.32 -14.06 -6.30
C TRP A 101 9.97 -15.08 -7.24
N HIS A 102 9.14 -15.89 -7.89
CA HIS A 102 9.60 -16.59 -9.08
C HIS A 102 9.80 -15.56 -10.21
N PRO A 103 10.98 -15.49 -10.84
CA PRO A 103 11.30 -14.40 -11.77
C PRO A 103 10.36 -14.35 -12.98
N LEU A 104 9.97 -15.51 -13.53
CA LEU A 104 8.98 -15.54 -14.63
C LEU A 104 7.60 -15.03 -14.19
N ARG A 105 7.17 -15.35 -12.97
CA ARG A 105 5.87 -14.89 -12.45
C ARG A 105 5.87 -13.37 -12.32
N LEU A 106 6.92 -12.82 -11.71
CA LEU A 106 7.04 -11.37 -11.56
C LEU A 106 7.10 -10.66 -12.92
N ALA A 107 7.76 -11.24 -13.93
CA ALA A 107 7.82 -10.66 -15.26
C ALA A 107 6.50 -10.78 -16.05
N GLU A 108 5.69 -11.82 -15.81
CA GLU A 108 4.38 -12.01 -16.46
C GLU A 108 3.26 -11.19 -15.80
N ASP A 109 3.32 -11.00 -14.47
CA ASP A 109 2.30 -10.28 -13.69
C ASP A 109 2.46 -8.74 -13.70
N PHE A 110 3.66 -8.20 -13.96
CA PHE A 110 3.98 -6.75 -13.86
C PHE A 110 3.61 -5.97 -15.13
#